data_AF-A0A5J9TYL7-F1
#
_entry.id   AF-A0A5J9TYL7-F1
#
_cell.length_a   1.000
_cell.length_b   1.000
_cell.length_c   1.000
_cell.angle_alpha   90.00
_cell.angle_beta   90.00
_cell.angle_gamma   90.00
#
_symmetry.space_group_name_H-M   'P 1'
#
loop_
_entity.id
_entity.type
_entity.pdbx_description
1 polymer ?
#
loop_
_entity_poly.entity_id
_entity_poly.type
_entity_poly.pdbx_seq_one_letter_code
_entity_poly.pdbx_strand_id
1 'polypeptide(L)'
;MFDIAALWVEHDPMEIIETVKVCMANAVDKATADGHNVGAGLKAIGITNQRETTVMWSKSTGLPQTRTQVIKRPRRSTLQEAASRRWAAERSAQ
;
A
#
# COMPACT_ATOMS: atom_id res chain seq x y z
N MET A 1 19.01 11.42 15.80
CA MET A 1 18.68 9.98 15.70
C MET A 1 17.41 9.89 14.88
N PHE A 2 17.44 9.27 13.68
CA PHE A 2 16.22 9.08 12.90
C PHE A 2 15.39 8.00 13.58
N ASP A 3 14.18 8.34 14.00
CA ASP A 3 13.26 7.35 14.58
C ASP A 3 12.76 6.45 13.45
N ILE A 4 13.28 5.22 13.45
CA ILE A 4 12.96 4.21 12.44
C ILE A 4 11.48 3.83 12.54
N ALA A 5 10.85 3.94 13.73
CA ALA A 5 9.44 3.64 13.92
C ALA A 5 8.53 4.56 13.10
N ALA A 6 8.94 5.80 12.83
CA ALA A 6 8.17 6.74 11.99
C ALA A 6 8.13 6.36 10.50
N LEU A 7 8.91 5.36 10.06
CA LEU A 7 8.93 4.84 8.68
C LEU A 7 8.11 3.56 8.51
N TRP A 8 7.49 3.06 9.58
CA TRP A 8 6.68 1.85 9.56
C TRP A 8 5.22 2.20 9.26
N VAL A 9 4.67 1.57 8.24
CA VAL A 9 3.25 1.65 7.92
C VAL A 9 2.71 0.23 7.94
N GLU A 10 1.70 0.00 8.76
CA GLU A 10 1.00 -1.27 8.82
C GLU A 10 -0.38 -1.12 8.23
N HIS A 11 -0.79 -2.11 7.44
CA HIS A 11 -2.16 -2.20 6.93
C HIS A 11 -2.82 -3.49 7.44
N ASP A 12 -4.13 -3.44 7.65
CA ASP A 12 -4.93 -4.64 7.88
C ASP A 12 -5.33 -5.27 6.53
N PRO A 13 -4.94 -6.53 6.24
CA PRO A 13 -5.31 -7.19 4.99
C PRO A 13 -6.82 -7.37 4.81
N MET A 14 -7.57 -7.52 5.91
CA MET A 14 -9.02 -7.69 5.84
C MET A 14 -9.71 -6.40 5.40
N GLU A 15 -9.24 -5.26 5.90
CA GLU A 15 -9.72 -3.93 5.50
C GLU A 15 -9.43 -3.67 4.02
N ILE A 16 -8.25 -4.06 3.52
CA ILE A 16 -7.93 -3.95 2.08
C ILE A 16 -8.92 -4.76 1.24
N ILE A 17 -9.24 -5.99 1.64
CA ILE A 17 -10.18 -6.84 0.87
C ILE A 17 -11.61 -6.28 0.94
N GLU A 18 -12.03 -5.79 2.10
CA GLU A 18 -13.35 -5.20 2.28
C GLU A 18 -13.52 -3.93 1.44
N THR A 19 -12.53 -3.03 1.48
CA THR A 19 -12.55 -1.80 0.66
C THR A 19 -12.57 -2.11 -0.84
N VAL A 20 -11.81 -3.11 -1.30
CA VAL A 20 -11.86 -3.56 -2.70
C VAL A 20 -13.26 -4.06 -3.08
N LYS A 21 -13.92 -4.85 -2.22
CA LYS A 21 -15.29 -5.33 -2.47
C LYS A 21 -16.29 -4.18 -2.58
N VAL A 22 -16.21 -3.21 -1.67
CA VAL A 22 -17.06 -2.01 -1.70
C VAL A 22 -16.83 -1.21 -2.98
N CYS A 23 -15.56 -0.98 -3.36
CA CYS A 23 -15.23 -0.30 -4.61
C CYS A 23 -15.78 -1.04 -5.84
N MET A 24 -15.67 -2.37 -5.87
CA MET A 24 -16.22 -3.18 -6.97
C MET A 24 -17.74 -3.06 -7.05
N ALA A 25 -18.45 -3.20 -5.94
CA ALA A 25 -19.91 -3.06 -5.90
C ALA A 25 -20.35 -1.68 -6.41
N ASN A 26 -19.77 -0.61 -5.87
CA ASN A 26 -20.07 0.76 -6.28
C ASN A 26 -19.79 1.01 -7.77
N ALA A 27 -18.72 0.42 -8.30
CA ALA A 27 -18.38 0.53 -9.73
C ALA A 27 -19.39 -0.19 -10.62
N VAL A 28 -19.85 -1.38 -10.22
CA VAL A 28 -20.89 -2.14 -10.93
C VAL A 28 -22.22 -1.40 -10.91
N ASP A 29 -22.62 -0.88 -9.75
CA ASP A 29 -23.88 -0.13 -9.60
C ASP A 29 -23.87 1.12 -10.47
N LYS A 30 -22.76 1.86 -10.48
CA LYS A 30 -22.59 3.04 -11.33
C LYS A 30 -22.63 2.69 -12.83
N ALA A 31 -21.90 1.66 -13.25
CA ALA A 31 -21.89 1.25 -14.65
C ALA A 31 -23.27 0.74 -15.11
N THR A 32 -24.02 0.07 -14.22
CA THR A 32 -25.39 -0.37 -14.51
C THR A 32 -26.34 0.84 -14.63
N ALA A 33 -26.20 1.84 -13.74
CA ALA A 33 -26.96 3.09 -13.82
C ALA A 33 -26.68 3.88 -15.10
N ASP A 34 -25.44 3.83 -15.60
CA ASP A 34 -25.02 4.43 -16.88
C ASP A 34 -25.50 3.62 -18.11
N GLY A 35 -26.24 2.52 -17.91
CA GLY A 35 -26.85 1.71 -18.97
C GLY A 35 -25.93 0.62 -19.55
N HIS A 36 -24.78 0.36 -18.93
CA HIS A 36 -23.90 -0.73 -19.35
C HIS A 36 -24.38 -2.09 -18.81
N ASN A 37 -24.37 -3.11 -19.67
CA ASN A 37 -24.67 -4.48 -19.25
C ASN A 37 -23.45 -5.12 -18.59
N VAL A 38 -23.28 -4.88 -17.28
CA VAL A 38 -22.15 -5.41 -16.51
C VAL A 38 -22.29 -6.92 -16.27
N GLY A 39 -23.52 -7.41 -16.04
CA GLY A 39 -23.78 -8.82 -15.69
C GLY A 39 -23.38 -9.83 -16.77
N ALA A 40 -23.61 -9.51 -18.05
CA ALA A 40 -23.22 -10.37 -19.18
C ALA A 40 -22.00 -9.82 -19.97
N GLY A 41 -21.63 -8.55 -19.76
CA GLY A 41 -20.58 -7.87 -20.52
C GLY A 41 -19.21 -7.86 -19.87
N LEU A 42 -19.09 -8.19 -18.58
CA LEU A 42 -17.80 -8.20 -17.89
C LEU A 42 -16.97 -9.43 -18.32
N LYS A 43 -15.92 -9.18 -19.12
CA LYS A 43 -15.06 -10.25 -19.67
C LYS A 43 -13.80 -10.52 -18.85
N ALA A 44 -13.30 -9.52 -18.12
CA ALA A 44 -12.03 -9.62 -17.40
C ALA A 44 -11.98 -8.66 -16.21
N ILE A 45 -11.15 -9.00 -15.22
CA ILE A 45 -10.83 -8.16 -14.07
C ILE A 45 -9.31 -7.93 -14.08
N GLY A 46 -8.90 -6.67 -14.19
CA GLY A 46 -7.50 -6.28 -14.04
C GLY A 46 -7.20 -5.98 -12.57
N ILE A 47 -6.17 -6.62 -12.02
CA ILE A 47 -5.71 -6.37 -10.65
C ILE A 47 -4.37 -5.65 -10.73
N THR A 48 -4.28 -4.50 -10.05
CA THR A 48 -3.03 -3.78 -9.85
C THR A 48 -2.84 -3.53 -8.37
N ASN A 49 -1.61 -3.67 -7.88
CA ASN A 49 -1.30 -3.59 -6.46
C ASN A 49 -0.08 -2.70 -6.19
N GLN A 50 -0.02 -2.14 -4.98
CA GLN A 50 1.20 -1.55 -4.47
C GLN A 50 2.27 -2.65 -4.36
N ARG A 51 3.43 -2.39 -4.97
CA ARG A 51 4.59 -3.28 -4.88
C ARG A 51 5.26 -3.11 -3.52
N GLU A 52 5.97 -4.15 -3.07
CA GLU A 52 6.74 -4.20 -1.80
C GLU A 52 5.92 -4.55 -0.53
N THR A 53 4.58 -4.46 -0.55
CA THR A 53 3.72 -4.90 0.57
C THR A 53 3.65 -6.44 0.67
N THR A 54 3.98 -7.00 1.83
CA THR A 54 3.97 -8.46 2.07
C THR A 54 2.90 -8.86 3.08
N VAL A 55 2.05 -9.82 2.70
CA VAL A 55 0.97 -10.38 3.55
C VAL A 55 1.34 -11.82 3.92
N MET A 56 1.20 -12.18 5.19
CA MET A 56 1.30 -13.58 5.64
C MET A 56 -0.08 -14.09 6.05
N TRP A 57 -0.53 -15.18 5.41
CA TRP A 57 -1.81 -15.81 5.69
C TRP A 57 -1.66 -17.32 5.92
N SER A 58 -2.62 -17.92 6.62
CA SER A 58 -2.68 -19.37 6.78
C SER A 58 -3.32 -20.02 5.56
N LYS A 59 -2.66 -21.03 5.00
CA LYS A 59 -3.19 -21.81 3.87
C LYS A 59 -4.49 -22.54 4.21
N SER A 60 -4.67 -22.98 5.46
CA SER A 60 -5.84 -23.77 5.86
C SER A 60 -7.08 -22.91 6.10
N THR A 61 -6.92 -21.70 6.64
CA THR A 61 -8.04 -20.81 6.97
C THR A 61 -8.26 -19.71 5.95
N GLY A 62 -7.26 -19.40 5.12
CA GLY A 62 -7.27 -18.25 4.22
C GLY A 62 -7.19 -16.89 4.94
N LEU A 63 -7.06 -16.90 6.27
CA LEU A 63 -7.05 -15.68 7.08
C LEU A 63 -5.63 -15.14 7.25
N PRO A 64 -5.46 -13.81 7.25
CA PRO A 64 -4.18 -13.18 7.58
C PRO A 64 -3.80 -13.51 9.03
N GLN A 65 -2.53 -13.92 9.22
CA GLN A 65 -1.98 -14.27 10.55
C GLN A 65 -1.46 -13.04 11.29
N THR A 66 -1.10 -11.98 10.55
CA THR A 66 -0.57 -10.72 11.10
C THR A 66 -0.93 -9.55 10.20
N ARG A 67 -0.80 -8.32 10.71
CA ARG A 67 -0.93 -7.09 9.91
C ARG A 67 0.17 -7.02 8.86
N THR A 68 -0.17 -6.54 7.68
CA THR A 68 0.80 -6.35 6.59
C THR A 68 1.78 -5.25 6.93
N GLN A 69 3.06 -5.57 6.81
CA GLN A 69 4.14 -4.62 7.03
C GLN A 69 4.52 -3.95 5.71
N VAL A 70 4.61 -2.62 5.74
CA VAL A 70 5.09 -1.80 4.63
C VAL A 70 6.14 -0.83 5.17
N ILE A 71 7.34 -0.88 4.61
CA ILE A 71 8.34 0.15 4.84
C ILE A 71 8.04 1.32 3.90
N LYS A 72 7.78 2.49 4.47
CA LYS A 72 7.60 3.71 3.67
C LYS A 72 8.96 4.16 3.16
N ARG A 73 9.11 4.26 1.84
CA ARG A 73 10.32 4.89 1.27
C ARG A 73 10.37 6.36 1.70
N PRO A 74 11.48 6.82 2.32
CA PRO A 74 11.63 8.23 2.65
C PRO A 74 11.71 9.08 1.36
N ARG A 75 11.23 10.33 1.44
CA ARG A 75 11.28 11.27 0.31
C ARG A 75 12.75 11.51 -0.08
N ARG A 76 13.04 11.55 -1.38
CA ARG A 76 14.43 11.74 -1.88
C ARG A 76 15.03 13.07 -1.42
N SER A 77 14.21 14.12 -1.29
CA SER A 77 14.63 15.44 -0.79
C SER A 77 15.14 15.38 0.65
N THR A 78 14.45 14.66 1.53
CA THR A 78 14.85 14.53 2.94
C THR A 78 16.11 13.68 3.09
N LEU A 79 16.35 12.72 2.18
CA LEU A 79 17.61 11.98 2.13
C LEU A 79 18.79 12.84 1.68
N GLN A 80 18.59 13.71 0.68
CA GLN A 80 19.62 14.63 0.21
C GLN A 80 20.00 15.66 1.28
N GLU A 81 19.01 16.25 1.95
CA GLU A 81 19.25 17.20 3.04
C GLU A 81 19.94 16.52 4.23
N ALA A 82 19.54 15.30 4.58
CA ALA A 82 20.19 14.52 5.63
C ALA A 82 21.64 14.15 5.27
N ALA A 83 21.89 13.75 4.02
CA ALA A 83 23.23 13.47 3.52
C ALA A 83 24.12 14.73 3.54
N SER A 84 23.61 15.86 3.06
CA SER A 84 24.32 17.15 3.06
C SER A 84 24.64 17.63 4.47
N ARG A 85 23.72 17.49 5.43
CA ARG A 85 23.94 17.83 6.85
C ARG A 85 25.00 16.94 7.51
N ARG A 86 25.02 15.65 7.17
CA ARG A 86 26.01 14.70 7.69
C ARG A 86 27.40 14.98 7.14
N TRP A 87 27.51 15.24 5.84
CA TRP A 87 28.75 15.68 5.19
C TRP A 87 29.27 17.01 5.75
N ALA A 88 28.38 17.95 6.07
CA ALA A 88 28.76 19.20 6.70
C ALA A 88 29.30 18.99 8.13
N ALA A 89 28.66 18.12 8.92
CA ALA A 89 29.10 17.81 10.28
C ALA A 89 30.46 17.09 10.32
N GLU A 90 30.73 16.20 9.37
CA GLU A 90 32.02 15.48 9.26
C GLU A 90 33.17 16.42 8.90
N ARG A 91 32.94 17.48 8.10
CA ARG A 91 33.97 18.49 7.78
C ARG A 91 34.23 19.51 8.89
N SER A 92 33.28 19.71 9.80
CA SER A 92 33.46 20.61 10.94
C SER A 92 34.18 19.94 12.12
N ALA A 93 34.32 18.61 12.10
CA ALA A 93 35.00 17.81 13.11
C ALA A 93 36.46 17.50 12.75
N GLN A 94 36.99 18.14 11.69
CA GLN A 94 38.31 17.93 11.11
C GLN A 94 39.03 19.27 10.97
#